data_AF-A0A355RET4-F1
#
_entry.id   AF-A0A355RET4-F1
#
_cell.length_a   1.000
_cell.length_b   1.000
_cell.length_c   1.000
_cell.angle_alpha   90.00
_cell.angle_beta   90.00
_cell.angle_gamma   90.00
#
_symmetry.space_group_name_H-M   'P 1'
#
loop_
_entity.id
_entity.type
_entity.pdbx_description
1 polymer ?
#
loop_
_entity_poly.entity_id
_entity_poly.type
_entity_poly.pdbx_seq_one_letter_code
_entity_poly.pdbx_strand_id
1 'polypeptide(L)'
;FPTFSHVGAFWETGKEEKYFVRSSITKWTVPIDDTNSMIIAWRHFGPAIDPDGKGKRDEVKIESVDFEGQTEARDYDEMQRNPGDYEAQVSIGPIARHAAENLGKTDQGVMMLRNRLRRGIRDVANGKPVVHYDGGKPIKNLYTQDTVMPIPKRDDMDDDELMAAVAEEVMRIVREGDNFAGAEREAFIIENLKKIKSDNRFVVGE
;
A
#
# COMPACT_ATOMS: atom_id res chain seq x y z
N PHE A 1 -3.94 -2.31 16.70
CA PHE A 1 -3.55 -1.66 15.43
C PHE A 1 -3.53 -2.75 14.38
N PRO A 2 -4.10 -2.56 13.19
CA PRO A 2 -4.24 -3.69 12.28
C PRO A 2 -2.86 -4.07 11.75
N THR A 3 -2.49 -5.32 11.94
CA THR A 3 -1.42 -6.03 11.23
C THR A 3 -1.84 -6.37 9.79
N PHE A 4 -2.82 -5.64 9.26
CA PHE A 4 -3.33 -5.74 7.90
C PHE A 4 -2.67 -4.69 7.02
N SER A 5 -2.30 -5.08 5.81
CA SER A 5 -1.83 -4.18 4.76
C SER A 5 -2.50 -4.52 3.44
N HIS A 6 -2.49 -3.54 2.54
CA HIS A 6 -3.13 -3.61 1.24
C HIS A 6 -2.09 -3.19 0.20
N VAL A 7 -2.00 -3.92 -0.90
CA VAL A 7 -1.06 -3.65 -1.99
C VAL A 7 -1.83 -3.22 -3.24
N GLY A 8 -1.32 -2.22 -3.96
CA GLY A 8 -1.82 -1.81 -5.29
C GLY A 8 -1.48 -2.84 -6.37
N ALA A 9 -1.68 -2.52 -7.64
CA ALA A 9 -1.42 -3.39 -8.77
C ALA A 9 0.07 -3.77 -8.90
N PHE A 10 0.34 -5.04 -9.25
CA PHE A 10 1.70 -5.59 -9.38
C PHE A 10 2.36 -5.29 -10.73
N TRP A 11 1.54 -5.31 -11.78
CA TRP A 11 2.01 -5.20 -13.17
C TRP A 11 1.73 -3.82 -13.74
N GLU A 12 1.73 -2.80 -12.88
CA GLU A 12 1.56 -1.43 -13.30
C GLU A 12 2.71 -0.99 -14.20
N THR A 13 2.38 -0.39 -15.34
CA THR A 13 3.37 0.15 -16.29
C THR A 13 3.38 1.68 -16.31
N GLY A 14 2.36 2.33 -15.75
CA GLY A 14 2.20 3.78 -15.81
C GLY A 14 1.86 4.33 -17.20
N LYS A 15 1.61 3.46 -18.19
CA LYS A 15 1.34 3.86 -19.59
C LYS A 15 -0.11 4.26 -19.83
N GLU A 16 -1.03 3.61 -19.14
CA GLU A 16 -2.47 3.85 -19.29
C GLU A 16 -2.99 4.63 -18.10
N GLU A 17 -3.80 5.64 -18.39
CA GLU A 17 -4.46 6.40 -17.34
C GLU A 17 -5.41 5.53 -16.54
N LYS A 18 -5.36 5.69 -15.22
CA LYS A 18 -6.31 5.05 -14.30
C LYS A 18 -6.53 5.93 -13.10
N TYR A 19 -7.71 5.80 -12.51
CA TYR A 19 -8.11 6.64 -11.40
C TYR A 19 -8.69 5.75 -10.32
N PHE A 20 -8.07 5.82 -9.14
CA PHE A 20 -8.56 5.21 -7.92
C PHE A 20 -8.79 3.69 -7.98
N VAL A 21 -7.94 2.98 -8.73
CA VAL A 21 -7.97 1.51 -8.79
C VAL A 21 -7.63 0.94 -7.42
N ARG A 22 -8.35 -0.09 -7.00
CA ARG A 22 -8.30 -0.61 -5.62
C ARG A 22 -7.23 -1.69 -5.44
N SER A 23 -7.07 -2.13 -4.20
CA SER A 23 -6.03 -3.09 -3.82
C SER A 23 -6.17 -4.44 -4.52
N SER A 24 -5.04 -4.97 -4.94
CA SER A 24 -4.88 -6.29 -5.59
C SER A 24 -4.62 -7.41 -4.57
N ILE A 25 -4.10 -7.08 -3.38
CA ILE A 25 -3.88 -8.00 -2.24
C ILE A 25 -4.25 -7.33 -0.93
N THR A 26 -5.01 -8.05 -0.11
CA THR A 26 -5.11 -7.79 1.34
C THR A 26 -4.30 -8.83 2.07
N LYS A 27 -3.33 -8.44 2.91
CA LYS A 27 -2.50 -9.37 3.70
C LYS A 27 -2.53 -9.05 5.18
N TRP A 28 -2.50 -10.09 6.00
CA TRP A 28 -2.44 -10.04 7.45
C TRP A 28 -1.23 -10.84 7.94
N THR A 29 -0.29 -10.15 8.58
CA THR A 29 0.83 -10.80 9.28
C THR A 29 0.42 -11.17 10.70
N VAL A 30 0.46 -12.45 11.03
CA VAL A 30 0.04 -13.03 12.31
C VAL A 30 1.29 -13.54 13.04
N PRO A 31 1.63 -13.00 14.23
CA PRO A 31 2.74 -13.55 15.01
C PRO A 31 2.40 -14.97 15.49
N ILE A 32 3.35 -15.89 15.32
CA ILE A 32 3.27 -17.26 15.87
C ILE A 32 4.05 -17.32 17.18
N ASP A 33 5.28 -16.83 17.14
CA ASP A 33 6.20 -16.71 18.27
C ASP A 33 7.12 -15.49 18.10
N ASP A 34 8.19 -15.40 18.91
CA ASP A 34 9.14 -14.28 18.90
C ASP A 34 9.93 -14.14 17.60
N THR A 35 10.03 -15.21 16.81
CA THR A 35 10.89 -15.31 15.62
C THR A 35 10.14 -15.73 14.35
N ASN A 36 8.87 -16.14 14.46
CA ASN A 36 8.07 -16.64 13.36
C ASN A 36 6.74 -15.90 13.24
N SER A 37 6.30 -15.70 12.00
CA SER A 37 4.98 -15.17 11.67
C SER A 37 4.41 -15.88 10.45
N MET A 38 3.09 -15.87 10.33
CA MET A 38 2.38 -16.35 9.14
C MET A 38 1.74 -15.17 8.42
N ILE A 39 1.82 -15.16 7.09
CA ILE A 39 1.10 -14.19 6.27
C ILE A 39 -0.15 -14.89 5.73
N ILE A 40 -1.33 -14.40 6.12
CA ILE A 40 -2.61 -14.79 5.54
C ILE A 40 -2.99 -13.71 4.54
N ALA A 41 -3.18 -14.06 3.27
CA ALA A 41 -3.48 -13.09 2.22
C ALA A 41 -4.66 -13.49 1.35
N TRP A 42 -5.38 -12.48 0.87
CA TRP A 42 -6.41 -12.59 -0.16
C TRP A 42 -5.91 -11.87 -1.41
N ARG A 43 -5.79 -12.63 -2.49
CA ARG A 43 -5.53 -12.11 -3.84
C ARG A 43 -6.86 -11.75 -4.50
N HIS A 44 -7.02 -10.48 -4.83
CA HIS A 44 -8.20 -9.95 -5.54
C HIS A 44 -7.98 -10.04 -7.04
N PHE A 45 -9.03 -10.35 -7.81
CA PHE A 45 -8.94 -10.43 -9.27
C PHE A 45 -10.07 -9.62 -9.91
N GLY A 46 -9.76 -8.94 -11.01
CA GLY A 46 -10.75 -8.18 -11.76
C GLY A 46 -10.10 -7.29 -12.82
N PRO A 47 -10.87 -6.86 -13.83
CA PRO A 47 -10.35 -6.11 -14.98
C PRO A 47 -9.72 -4.76 -14.59
N ALA A 48 -10.10 -4.19 -13.45
CA ALA A 48 -9.51 -2.94 -12.98
C ALA A 48 -8.07 -3.10 -12.44
N ILE A 49 -7.78 -4.23 -11.77
CA ILE A 49 -6.50 -4.50 -11.10
C ILE A 49 -5.57 -5.41 -11.90
N ASP A 50 -6.15 -6.17 -12.85
CA ASP A 50 -5.44 -7.05 -13.77
C ASP A 50 -6.07 -6.94 -15.17
N PRO A 51 -5.93 -5.79 -15.84
CA PRO A 51 -6.54 -5.54 -17.14
C PRO A 51 -6.00 -6.46 -18.24
N ASP A 52 -4.76 -6.95 -18.08
CA ASP A 52 -4.07 -7.81 -19.06
C ASP A 52 -4.32 -9.31 -18.83
N GLY A 53 -5.06 -9.69 -17.77
CA GLY A 53 -5.34 -11.08 -17.43
C GLY A 53 -4.08 -11.89 -17.12
N LYS A 54 -3.09 -11.26 -16.48
CA LYS A 54 -1.81 -11.89 -16.09
C LYS A 54 -1.94 -12.77 -14.85
N GLY A 55 -2.98 -12.54 -14.04
CA GLY A 55 -3.20 -13.24 -12.79
C GLY A 55 -3.53 -14.72 -12.98
N LYS A 56 -2.89 -15.56 -12.17
CA LYS A 56 -3.01 -17.02 -12.26
C LYS A 56 -3.64 -17.58 -10.99
N ARG A 57 -4.97 -17.68 -10.99
CA ARG A 57 -5.77 -18.09 -9.82
C ARG A 57 -5.36 -19.45 -9.27
N ASP A 58 -4.94 -20.35 -10.14
CA ASP A 58 -4.50 -21.71 -9.81
C ASP A 58 -3.11 -21.76 -9.16
N GLU A 59 -2.32 -20.68 -9.18
CA GLU A 59 -1.04 -20.57 -8.47
C GLU A 59 -1.21 -19.99 -7.05
N VAL A 60 -2.37 -19.39 -6.73
CA VAL A 60 -2.66 -18.85 -5.38
C VAL A 60 -3.02 -19.97 -4.42
N LYS A 61 -2.07 -20.38 -3.58
CA LYS A 61 -2.20 -21.54 -2.66
C LYS A 61 -1.44 -21.28 -1.36
N ILE A 62 -1.44 -22.28 -0.47
CA ILE A 62 -0.54 -22.31 0.69
C ILE A 62 0.90 -22.28 0.17
N GLU A 63 1.74 -21.42 0.78
CA GLU A 63 3.15 -21.19 0.40
C GLU A 63 3.35 -20.81 -1.09
N SER A 64 2.36 -20.20 -1.73
CA SER A 64 2.45 -19.80 -3.15
C SER A 64 1.52 -18.64 -3.50
N VAL A 65 1.97 -17.77 -4.40
CA VAL A 65 1.16 -16.70 -5.00
C VAL A 65 1.53 -16.57 -6.48
N ASP A 66 0.70 -15.91 -7.26
CA ASP A 66 0.78 -15.81 -8.72
C ASP A 66 1.91 -14.87 -9.23
N PHE A 67 2.91 -14.60 -8.40
CA PHE A 67 4.10 -13.83 -8.75
C PHE A 67 5.28 -14.22 -7.83
N GLU A 68 6.48 -14.08 -8.38
CA GLU A 68 7.69 -14.60 -7.76
C GLU A 68 8.20 -13.74 -6.59
N GLY A 69 9.06 -14.35 -5.78
CA GLY A 69 9.83 -13.66 -4.74
C GLY A 69 9.09 -13.38 -3.43
N GLN A 70 7.93 -14.00 -3.22
CA GLN A 70 7.15 -13.85 -1.99
C GLN A 70 7.37 -14.99 -0.99
N THR A 71 7.97 -16.10 -1.42
CA THR A 71 8.19 -17.32 -0.62
C THR A 71 9.58 -17.89 -0.87
N GLU A 72 9.94 -18.92 -0.09
CA GLU A 72 11.23 -19.61 -0.19
C GLU A 72 11.32 -20.63 -1.34
N ALA A 73 10.32 -20.69 -2.22
CA ALA A 73 10.18 -21.76 -3.20
C ALA A 73 11.29 -21.81 -4.29
N ARG A 74 12.11 -20.76 -4.40
CA ARG A 74 13.18 -20.65 -5.41
C ARG A 74 14.49 -21.23 -4.89
N ASP A 75 15.36 -21.70 -5.79
CA ASP A 75 16.68 -22.15 -5.38
C ASP A 75 17.58 -20.98 -4.93
N TYR A 76 18.65 -21.30 -4.20
CA TYR A 76 19.53 -20.29 -3.61
C TYR A 76 20.20 -19.40 -4.67
N ASP A 77 20.62 -19.96 -5.81
CA ASP A 77 21.30 -19.20 -6.85
C ASP A 77 20.35 -18.17 -7.50
N GLU A 78 19.09 -18.55 -7.70
CA GLU A 78 18.04 -17.67 -8.21
C GLU A 78 17.68 -16.59 -7.20
N MET A 79 17.55 -16.93 -5.91
CA MET A 79 17.34 -15.96 -4.83
C MET A 79 18.45 -14.91 -4.76
N GLN A 80 19.71 -15.30 -5.01
CA GLN A 80 20.84 -14.37 -5.04
C GLN A 80 20.84 -13.46 -6.28
N ARG A 81 20.42 -13.97 -7.43
CA ARG A 81 20.41 -13.21 -8.70
C ARG A 81 19.21 -12.26 -8.79
N ASN A 82 18.06 -12.71 -8.32
CA ASN A 82 16.78 -12.02 -8.44
C ASN A 82 16.07 -11.97 -7.07
N PRO A 83 16.62 -11.26 -6.06
CA PRO A 83 15.99 -11.20 -4.73
C PRO A 83 14.63 -10.51 -4.80
N GLY A 84 13.68 -11.01 -4.01
CA GLY A 84 12.33 -10.47 -3.84
C GLY A 84 12.04 -10.11 -2.39
N ASP A 85 10.75 -10.01 -2.07
CA ASP A 85 10.29 -9.64 -0.72
C ASP A 85 10.67 -10.68 0.33
N TYR A 86 10.70 -11.98 0.00
CA TYR A 86 11.12 -13.03 0.93
C TYR A 86 12.55 -12.79 1.41
N GLU A 87 13.51 -12.66 0.50
CA GLU A 87 14.92 -12.45 0.87
C GLU A 87 15.11 -11.10 1.57
N ALA A 88 14.40 -10.05 1.12
CA ALA A 88 14.43 -8.74 1.78
C ALA A 88 13.93 -8.81 3.24
N GLN A 89 12.91 -9.62 3.53
CA GLN A 89 12.37 -9.79 4.87
C GLN A 89 13.26 -10.66 5.75
N VAL A 90 13.66 -11.86 5.29
CA VAL A 90 14.40 -12.82 6.12
C VAL A 90 15.86 -12.41 6.35
N SER A 91 16.46 -11.62 5.44
CA SER A 91 17.84 -11.12 5.59
C SER A 91 18.00 -10.09 6.72
N ILE A 92 16.91 -9.48 7.20
CA ILE A 92 16.90 -8.65 8.41
C ILE A 92 17.29 -9.48 9.65
N GLY A 93 17.08 -10.80 9.58
CA GLY A 93 17.28 -11.77 10.65
C GLY A 93 16.00 -12.04 11.45
N PRO A 94 16.04 -12.99 12.40
CA PRO A 94 14.86 -13.41 13.16
C PRO A 94 14.18 -12.27 13.93
N ILE A 95 14.96 -11.27 14.36
CA ILE A 95 14.48 -10.05 15.03
C ILE A 95 15.29 -8.86 14.52
N ALA A 96 14.59 -7.80 14.09
CA ALA A 96 15.22 -6.57 13.62
C ALA A 96 16.07 -5.91 14.73
N ARG A 97 17.35 -5.66 14.43
CA ARG A 97 18.28 -4.97 15.34
C ARG A 97 18.14 -3.46 15.21
N HIS A 98 17.14 -2.87 15.87
CA HIS A 98 16.84 -1.44 15.77
C HIS A 98 18.03 -0.50 16.07
N ALA A 99 18.97 -0.90 16.91
CA ALA A 99 20.17 -0.11 17.21
C ALA A 99 21.14 0.02 16.02
N ALA A 100 20.99 -0.80 14.99
CA ALA A 100 21.80 -0.78 13.77
C ALA A 100 21.13 -0.07 12.59
N GLU A 101 19.90 0.44 12.77
CA GLU A 101 19.13 1.09 11.71
C GLU A 101 19.44 2.59 11.62
N ASN A 102 19.51 3.12 10.40
CA ASN A 102 19.59 4.56 10.13
C ASN A 102 18.36 4.95 9.29
N LEU A 103 17.35 5.53 9.95
CA LEU A 103 16.07 5.84 9.30
C LEU A 103 16.16 7.12 8.48
N GLY A 104 15.59 7.10 7.27
CA GLY A 104 15.49 8.23 6.36
C GLY A 104 14.11 8.91 6.38
N LYS A 105 13.94 9.93 5.52
CA LYS A 105 12.66 10.66 5.38
C LYS A 105 11.50 9.74 4.95
N THR A 106 11.78 8.73 4.13
CA THR A 106 10.80 7.75 3.64
C THR A 106 10.31 6.79 4.72
N ASP A 107 11.04 6.66 5.84
CA ASP A 107 10.68 5.77 6.96
C ASP A 107 9.70 6.40 7.96
N GLN A 108 9.19 7.61 7.70
CA GLN A 108 8.25 8.29 8.59
C GLN A 108 7.04 7.41 8.96
N GLY A 109 6.47 6.70 7.98
CA GLY A 109 5.36 5.76 8.23
C GLY A 109 5.76 4.62 9.18
N VAL A 110 6.97 4.06 9.00
CA VAL A 110 7.52 3.01 9.87
C VAL A 110 7.71 3.53 11.30
N MET A 111 8.24 4.74 11.46
CA MET A 111 8.40 5.38 12.78
C MET A 111 7.06 5.62 13.47
N MET A 112 6.07 6.12 12.74
CA MET A 112 4.71 6.35 13.26
C MET A 112 4.08 5.04 13.75
N LEU A 113 4.23 3.97 12.96
CA LEU A 113 3.79 2.63 13.32
C LEU A 113 4.46 2.15 14.62
N ARG A 114 5.78 2.18 14.68
CA ARG A 114 6.56 1.74 15.85
C ARG A 114 6.18 2.52 17.12
N ASN A 115 6.04 3.83 17.02
CA ASN A 115 5.64 4.66 18.16
C ASN A 115 4.22 4.34 18.64
N ARG A 116 3.29 4.02 17.74
CA ARG A 116 1.94 3.61 18.10
C ARG A 116 1.92 2.23 18.76
N LEU A 117 2.70 1.27 18.26
CA LEU A 117 2.83 -0.06 18.88
C LEU A 117 3.43 0.03 20.27
N ARG A 118 4.53 0.78 20.46
CA ARG A 118 5.15 0.98 21.79
C ARG A 118 4.18 1.58 22.80
N ARG A 119 3.35 2.55 22.38
CA ARG A 119 2.30 3.10 23.25
C ARG A 119 1.27 2.05 23.61
N GLY A 120 0.78 1.28 22.63
CA GLY A 120 -0.18 0.19 22.87
C GLY A 120 0.35 -0.86 23.84
N ILE A 121 1.62 -1.27 23.70
CA ILE A 121 2.27 -2.21 24.62
C ILE A 121 2.31 -1.66 26.05
N ARG A 122 2.72 -0.38 26.21
CA ARG A 122 2.72 0.28 27.53
C ARG A 122 1.32 0.42 28.11
N ASP A 123 0.34 0.73 27.28
CA ASP A 123 -1.06 0.84 27.71
C ASP A 123 -1.56 -0.50 28.28
N VAL A 124 -1.32 -1.61 27.57
CA VAL A 124 -1.67 -2.96 28.03
C VAL A 124 -0.92 -3.33 29.32
N ALA A 125 0.39 -3.05 29.39
CA ALA A 125 1.18 -3.31 30.59
C ALA A 125 0.68 -2.53 31.83
N ASN A 126 0.06 -1.37 31.61
CA ASN A 126 -0.56 -0.55 32.65
C ASN A 126 -2.05 -0.91 32.90
N GLY A 127 -2.53 -2.06 32.40
CA GLY A 127 -3.88 -2.55 32.63
C GLY A 127 -4.96 -1.88 31.80
N LYS A 128 -4.62 -1.09 30.76
CA LYS A 128 -5.63 -0.56 29.84
C LYS A 128 -6.12 -1.67 28.90
N PRO A 129 -7.43 -1.72 28.60
CA PRO A 129 -7.98 -2.75 27.73
C PRO A 129 -7.46 -2.60 26.29
N VAL A 130 -7.29 -3.73 25.61
CA VAL A 130 -7.06 -3.75 24.16
C VAL A 130 -8.37 -3.42 23.46
N VAL A 131 -8.36 -2.38 22.63
CA VAL A 131 -9.51 -2.02 21.81
C VAL A 131 -9.45 -2.80 20.49
N HIS A 132 -10.36 -3.76 20.35
CA HIS A 132 -10.59 -4.46 19.09
C HIS A 132 -11.46 -3.62 18.16
N TYR A 133 -11.31 -3.84 16.85
CA TYR A 133 -12.25 -3.28 15.89
C TYR A 133 -13.60 -3.96 16.08
N ASP A 134 -14.66 -3.17 16.22
CA ASP A 134 -16.02 -3.65 16.31
C ASP A 134 -16.54 -3.89 14.88
N GLY A 135 -16.74 -5.16 14.52
CA GLY A 135 -17.22 -5.57 13.20
C GLY A 135 -18.64 -5.07 12.87
N GLY A 136 -19.40 -4.61 13.87
CA GLY A 136 -20.69 -3.94 13.66
C GLY A 136 -20.58 -2.47 13.29
N LYS A 137 -19.39 -1.85 13.38
CA LYS A 137 -19.18 -0.46 12.98
C LYS A 137 -19.03 -0.33 11.46
N PRO A 138 -19.46 0.81 10.88
CA PRO A 138 -19.27 1.09 9.46
C PRO A 138 -17.81 0.86 9.03
N ILE A 139 -17.65 0.17 7.90
CA ILE A 139 -16.33 -0.14 7.34
C ILE A 139 -15.55 1.17 7.16
N LYS A 140 -14.33 1.21 7.68
CA LYS A 140 -13.44 2.34 7.46
C LYS A 140 -12.91 2.32 6.03
N ASN A 141 -12.88 3.48 5.40
CA ASN A 141 -12.29 3.63 4.08
C ASN A 141 -10.80 3.29 4.10
N LEU A 142 -10.37 2.60 3.04
CA LEU A 142 -8.98 2.29 2.79
C LEU A 142 -8.39 3.32 1.81
N TYR A 143 -7.15 3.73 2.05
CA TYR A 143 -6.46 4.73 1.24
C TYR A 143 -5.59 4.13 0.13
N THR A 144 -5.25 2.83 0.20
CA THR A 144 -4.51 2.14 -0.86
C THR A 144 -5.25 2.24 -2.17
N GLN A 145 -4.58 2.76 -3.19
CA GLN A 145 -5.14 3.00 -4.50
C GLN A 145 -4.03 3.22 -5.53
N ASP A 146 -4.31 2.90 -6.79
CA ASP A 146 -3.46 3.30 -7.92
C ASP A 146 -4.18 4.36 -8.75
N THR A 147 -3.46 5.45 -8.99
CA THR A 147 -3.87 6.50 -9.92
C THR A 147 -2.68 6.84 -10.79
N VAL A 148 -2.90 6.79 -12.11
CA VAL A 148 -1.93 7.17 -13.13
C VAL A 148 -2.58 8.26 -13.96
N MET A 149 -1.97 9.43 -13.98
CA MET A 149 -2.39 10.55 -14.81
C MET A 149 -1.16 11.30 -15.33
N PRO A 150 -1.18 11.82 -16.56
CA PRO A 150 -0.09 12.64 -17.06
C PRO A 150 -0.18 14.03 -16.45
N ILE A 151 0.94 14.51 -15.91
CA ILE A 151 1.14 15.90 -15.52
C ILE A 151 2.39 16.38 -16.26
N PRO A 152 2.28 17.37 -17.17
CA PRO A 152 3.43 17.88 -17.88
C PRO A 152 4.36 18.63 -16.91
N LYS A 153 5.66 18.61 -17.22
CA LYS A 153 6.62 19.46 -16.51
C LYS A 153 6.27 20.92 -16.75
N ARG A 154 6.54 21.75 -15.76
CA ARG A 154 6.36 23.19 -15.81
C ARG A 154 7.71 23.88 -15.80
N ASP A 155 7.85 24.93 -16.59
CA ASP A 155 9.07 25.73 -16.62
C ASP A 155 9.13 26.72 -15.44
N ASP A 156 7.99 27.03 -14.81
CA ASP A 156 7.84 28.01 -13.74
C ASP A 156 7.78 27.40 -12.33
N MET A 157 7.92 26.08 -12.21
CA MET A 157 7.86 25.35 -10.93
C MET A 157 8.82 24.17 -10.94
N ASP A 158 9.50 23.93 -9.81
CA ASP A 158 10.36 22.76 -9.66
C ASP A 158 9.54 21.44 -9.74
N ASP A 159 10.12 20.41 -10.37
CA ASP A 159 9.42 19.15 -10.67
C ASP A 159 9.07 18.37 -9.39
N ASP A 160 9.94 18.40 -8.36
CA ASP A 160 9.67 17.75 -7.08
C ASP A 160 8.59 18.49 -6.30
N GLU A 161 8.58 19.83 -6.38
CA GLU A 161 7.52 20.66 -5.78
C GLU A 161 6.17 20.40 -6.45
N LEU A 162 6.14 20.33 -7.79
CA LEU A 162 4.94 20.02 -8.56
C LEU A 162 4.41 18.63 -8.21
N MET A 163 5.28 17.62 -8.18
CA MET A 163 4.93 16.25 -7.81
C MET A 163 4.36 16.18 -6.39
N ALA A 164 4.96 16.89 -5.43
CA ALA A 164 4.45 16.95 -4.07
C ALA A 164 3.06 17.61 -4.01
N ALA A 165 2.86 18.74 -4.70
CA ALA A 165 1.58 19.44 -4.73
C ALA A 165 0.46 18.58 -5.36
N VAL A 166 0.76 17.84 -6.44
CA VAL A 166 -0.19 16.89 -7.05
C VAL A 166 -0.51 15.76 -6.07
N ALA A 167 0.50 15.17 -5.42
CA ALA A 167 0.28 14.09 -4.44
C ALA A 167 -0.58 14.55 -3.25
N GLU A 168 -0.39 15.78 -2.76
CA GLU A 168 -1.22 16.39 -1.73
C GLU A 168 -2.67 16.55 -2.18
N GLU A 169 -2.89 17.01 -3.42
CA GLU A 169 -4.22 17.17 -3.99
C GLU A 169 -4.95 15.84 -4.17
N VAL A 170 -4.25 14.81 -4.66
CA VAL A 170 -4.77 13.43 -4.72
C VAL A 170 -5.24 12.99 -3.33
N MET A 171 -4.41 13.17 -2.30
CA MET A 171 -4.76 12.78 -0.95
C MET A 171 -5.86 13.66 -0.32
N ARG A 172 -5.97 14.93 -0.72
CA ARG A 172 -7.09 15.81 -0.33
C ARG A 172 -8.41 15.25 -0.87
N ILE A 173 -8.48 14.95 -2.17
CA ILE A 173 -9.67 14.40 -2.83
C ILE A 173 -10.07 13.05 -2.23
N VAL A 174 -9.12 12.15 -2.01
CA VAL A 174 -9.41 10.84 -1.42
C VAL A 174 -9.98 10.98 0.01
N ARG A 175 -9.49 11.94 0.80
CA ARG A 175 -10.02 12.23 2.15
C ARG A 175 -11.39 12.88 2.09
N GLU A 176 -11.65 13.78 1.15
CA GLU A 176 -13.00 14.35 0.96
C GLU A 176 -14.02 13.30 0.56
N GLY A 177 -13.57 12.28 -0.17
CA GLY A 177 -14.35 11.08 -0.46
C GLY A 177 -14.85 10.34 0.78
N ASP A 178 -14.26 10.56 1.96
CA ASP A 178 -14.70 9.91 3.20
C ASP A 178 -16.07 10.41 3.71
N ASN A 179 -16.62 11.48 3.11
CA ASN A 179 -18.01 11.90 3.32
C ASN A 179 -19.04 11.04 2.57
N PHE A 180 -18.58 10.15 1.69
CA PHE A 180 -19.39 9.28 0.86
C PHE A 180 -19.08 7.81 1.17
N ALA A 181 -19.88 6.89 0.62
CA ALA A 181 -19.67 5.45 0.76
C ALA A 181 -19.86 4.70 -0.56
N GLY A 182 -19.27 3.50 -0.64
CA GLY A 182 -19.46 2.58 -1.77
C GLY A 182 -19.18 3.22 -3.13
N ALA A 183 -20.09 3.01 -4.08
CA ALA A 183 -19.97 3.51 -5.46
C ALA A 183 -20.01 5.05 -5.54
N GLU A 184 -20.72 5.72 -4.64
CA GLU A 184 -20.78 7.19 -4.60
C GLU A 184 -19.41 7.77 -4.25
N ARG A 185 -18.73 7.18 -3.26
CA ARG A 185 -17.36 7.55 -2.90
C ARG A 185 -16.39 7.36 -4.06
N GLU A 186 -16.48 6.22 -4.72
CA GLU A 186 -15.63 5.91 -5.88
C GLU A 186 -15.85 6.92 -7.01
N ALA A 187 -17.11 7.20 -7.37
CA ALA A 187 -17.46 8.16 -8.40
C ALA A 187 -16.95 9.57 -8.06
N PHE A 188 -17.18 10.05 -6.83
CA PHE A 188 -16.69 11.35 -6.37
C PHE A 188 -15.17 11.46 -6.51
N ILE A 189 -14.43 10.46 -6.05
CA ILE A 189 -12.96 10.49 -6.09
C ILE A 189 -12.48 10.48 -7.54
N ILE A 190 -12.97 9.56 -8.38
CA ILE A 190 -12.56 9.45 -9.78
C ILE A 190 -12.86 10.73 -10.55
N GLU A 191 -14.05 11.31 -10.40
CA GLU A 191 -14.43 12.54 -11.08
C GLU A 191 -13.50 13.71 -10.71
N ASN A 192 -13.17 13.86 -9.43
CA ASN A 192 -12.31 14.95 -8.99
C ASN A 192 -10.83 14.72 -9.29
N LEU A 193 -10.34 13.48 -9.27
CA LEU A 193 -8.96 13.18 -9.71
C LEU A 193 -8.75 13.52 -11.18
N LYS A 194 -9.75 13.27 -12.04
CA LYS A 194 -9.69 13.64 -13.47
C LYS A 194 -9.55 15.15 -13.69
N LYS A 195 -10.06 15.98 -12.78
CA LYS A 195 -9.99 17.45 -12.87
C LYS A 195 -8.58 18.01 -12.65
N ILE A 196 -7.70 17.27 -11.96
CA ILE A 196 -6.31 17.68 -11.69
C ILE A 196 -5.57 18.00 -13.00
N LYS A 197 -5.80 17.21 -14.05
CA LYS A 197 -5.17 17.38 -15.36
C LYS A 197 -5.55 18.68 -16.10
N SER A 198 -6.60 19.34 -15.65
CA SER A 198 -7.08 20.61 -16.20
C SER A 198 -6.99 21.75 -15.19
N ASP A 199 -6.38 21.51 -14.04
CA ASP A 199 -6.24 22.49 -12.98
C ASP A 199 -5.00 23.36 -13.24
N ASN A 200 -5.21 24.67 -13.36
CA ASN A 200 -4.15 25.64 -13.62
C ASN A 200 -3.07 25.70 -12.52
N ARG A 201 -3.34 25.12 -11.34
CA ARG A 201 -2.32 24.92 -10.30
C ARG A 201 -1.25 23.90 -10.70
N PHE A 202 -1.56 22.96 -11.61
CA PHE A 202 -0.67 21.85 -11.99
C PHE A 202 -0.36 21.80 -13.48
N VAL A 203 -1.28 22.29 -14.32
CA VAL A 203 -1.17 22.24 -15.77
C VAL A 203 -1.37 23.65 -16.32
N VAL A 204 -0.38 24.17 -17.05
CA VAL A 204 -0.53 25.43 -17.77
C VAL A 204 -1.22 25.12 -19.09
N GLY A 205 -2.35 25.78 -19.36
CA GLY A 205 -3.05 25.63 -20.64
C GLY A 205 -2.16 26.05 -21.81
N GLU A 206 -2.26 25.34 -22.94
CA GLU A 206 -1.67 25.78 -24.22
C GLU A 206 -2.19 27.16 -24.66
#